data_AF-A0A937NM94-F1
#
_entry.id   AF-A0A937NM94-F1
#
_cell.length_a   1.000
_cell.length_b   1.000
_cell.length_c   1.000
_cell.angle_alpha   90.00
_cell.angle_beta   90.00
_cell.angle_gamma   90.00
#
_symmetry.space_group_name_H-M   'P 1'
#
loop_
_entity.id
_entity.type
_entity.pdbx_description
1 polymer ?
#
loop_
_entity_poly.entity_id
_entity_poly.type
_entity_poly.pdbx_seq_one_letter_code
_entity_poly.pdbx_strand_id
1 'polypeptide(L)'
;MGDRLDRLFQEWHRLGGAVLLAEGKCIVPVRCPEEVIAESTAYCRESGRLTWVVLDWLIHHIEQVDGQKLLQEIREKGNPSVLGVLCDAARLRKQHPKFEQIIAACAPHAKVEPFFHRVAQSPLASRLARERALDTFRRWNYLCSELRYL
;
A
#
# COMPACT_ATOMS: atom_id res chain seq x y z
N MET A 1 -7.76 -4.64 16.00
CA MET A 1 -7.39 -4.43 14.58
C MET A 1 -8.53 -3.87 13.75
N GLY A 2 -9.75 -4.43 13.84
CA GLY A 2 -10.93 -3.94 13.09
C GLY A 2 -11.13 -2.42 13.18
N ASP A 3 -11.14 -1.87 14.39
CA ASP A 3 -11.37 -0.43 14.62
C ASP A 3 -10.37 0.49 13.92
N ARG A 4 -9.12 0.04 13.72
CA ARG A 4 -8.08 0.86 13.08
C ARG A 4 -8.17 0.81 11.56
N LEU A 5 -8.39 -0.38 11.00
CA LEU A 5 -8.66 -0.55 9.57
C LEU A 5 -9.92 0.22 9.15
N ASP A 6 -10.97 0.16 9.96
CA ASP A 6 -12.21 0.91 9.70
C ASP A 6 -11.94 2.41 9.71
N ARG A 7 -11.15 2.91 10.67
CA ARG A 7 -10.74 4.32 10.68
C ARG A 7 -9.94 4.71 9.42
N LEU A 8 -8.99 3.88 8.99
CA LEU A 8 -8.24 4.13 7.75
C LEU A 8 -9.17 4.19 6.54
N PHE A 9 -10.17 3.30 6.45
CA PHE A 9 -11.15 3.35 5.36
C PHE A 9 -12.00 4.63 5.40
N GLN A 10 -12.36 5.14 6.58
CA GLN A 10 -13.04 6.43 6.72
C GLN A 10 -12.17 7.59 6.26
N GLU A 11 -10.88 7.60 6.62
CA GLU A 11 -9.93 8.61 6.20
C GLU A 11 -9.69 8.57 4.69
N TRP A 12 -9.54 7.36 4.12
CA TRP A 12 -9.41 7.18 2.68
C TRP A 12 -10.62 7.64 1.90
N HIS A 13 -11.84 7.36 2.36
CA HIS A 13 -13.04 7.90 1.72
C HIS A 13 -12.98 9.44 1.69
N ARG A 14 -12.57 10.08 2.78
CA ARG A 14 -12.51 11.56 2.83
C ARG A 14 -11.40 12.15 1.97
N LEU A 15 -10.31 11.41 1.78
CA LEU A 15 -9.25 11.75 0.82
C LEU A 15 -9.66 11.49 -0.64
N GLY A 16 -10.88 11.00 -0.91
CA GLY A 16 -11.37 10.70 -2.26
C GLY A 16 -10.99 9.32 -2.78
N GLY A 17 -10.51 8.42 -1.91
CA GLY A 17 -10.24 7.02 -2.26
C GLY A 17 -11.52 6.24 -2.53
N ALA A 18 -11.45 5.27 -3.44
CA ALA A 18 -12.57 4.40 -3.83
C ALA A 18 -12.93 3.39 -2.72
N VAL A 19 -13.61 3.86 -1.67
CA VAL A 19 -13.96 3.07 -0.48
C VAL A 19 -15.49 3.02 -0.30
N LEU A 20 -16.06 1.81 -0.31
CA LEU A 20 -17.45 1.58 0.08
C LEU A 20 -17.59 1.49 1.60
N LEU A 21 -18.18 2.49 2.24
CA LEU A 21 -18.45 2.47 3.69
C LEU A 21 -19.92 2.11 3.95
N ALA A 22 -20.16 1.30 4.97
CA ALA A 22 -21.53 1.04 5.44
C ALA A 22 -22.15 2.30 6.07
N GLU A 23 -21.36 3.05 6.83
CA GLU A 23 -21.72 4.35 7.40
C GLU A 23 -20.50 5.28 7.40
N GLY A 24 -20.67 6.53 6.93
CA GLY A 24 -19.64 7.56 7.00
C GLY A 24 -19.65 8.25 8.36
N LYS A 25 -18.58 8.11 9.15
CA LYS A 25 -18.45 8.81 10.44
C LYS A 25 -17.79 10.16 10.22
N CYS A 26 -18.56 11.25 10.36
CA CYS A 26 -18.11 12.64 10.13
C CYS A 26 -17.18 13.23 11.22
N ILE A 27 -16.82 12.47 12.26
CA ILE A 27 -16.24 13.04 13.51
C ILE A 27 -14.70 13.03 13.56
N VAL A 28 -13.99 12.30 12.69
CA VAL A 28 -12.51 12.22 12.76
C VAL A 28 -11.87 13.36 11.96
N PRO A 29 -10.93 14.16 12.49
CA PRO A 29 -10.18 15.11 11.67
C PRO A 29 -9.37 14.36 10.60
N VAL A 30 -9.42 14.85 9.35
CA VAL A 30 -8.69 14.24 8.22
C VAL A 30 -7.22 14.59 8.38
N ARG A 31 -6.40 13.56 8.63
CA ARG A 31 -4.95 13.68 8.56
C ARG A 31 -4.53 13.91 7.12
N CYS A 32 -3.35 14.52 6.93
CA CYS A 32 -2.82 14.70 5.58
C CYS A 32 -2.60 13.34 4.87
N PRO A 33 -2.60 13.30 3.53
CA PRO A 33 -2.43 12.07 2.78
C PRO A 33 -1.17 11.30 3.18
N GLU A 34 -0.06 11.99 3.45
CA GLU A 34 1.22 11.38 3.79
C GLU A 34 1.14 10.53 5.06
N GLU A 35 0.47 11.06 6.09
CA GLU A 35 0.26 10.35 7.35
C GLU A 35 -0.64 9.12 7.17
N VAL A 36 -1.69 9.24 6.35
CA VAL A 36 -2.65 8.15 6.09
C VAL A 36 -2.01 7.07 5.22
N ILE A 37 -1.23 7.44 4.19
CA ILE A 37 -0.44 6.51 3.37
C ILE A 37 0.53 5.77 4.27
N ALA A 38 1.35 6.50 5.03
CA ALA A 38 2.38 5.91 5.88
C ALA A 38 1.79 4.86 6.82
N GLU A 39 0.73 5.21 7.54
CA GLU A 39 0.09 4.24 8.42
C GLU A 39 -0.55 3.08 7.65
N SER A 40 -1.19 3.34 6.51
CA SER A 40 -1.81 2.29 5.70
C SER A 40 -0.82 1.22 5.28
N THR A 41 0.45 1.58 5.02
CA THR A 41 1.49 0.61 4.66
C THR A 41 1.76 -0.43 5.75
N ALA A 42 1.48 -0.13 7.02
CA ALA A 42 1.57 -1.10 8.11
C ALA A 42 0.47 -2.19 8.02
N TYR A 43 -0.67 -1.87 7.40
CA TYR A 43 -1.85 -2.75 7.34
C TYR A 43 -2.17 -3.32 5.96
N CYS A 44 -1.52 -2.84 4.89
CA CYS A 44 -1.77 -3.31 3.52
C CYS A 44 -1.60 -4.84 3.38
N ARG A 45 -0.62 -5.41 4.07
CA ARG A 45 -0.36 -6.86 4.05
C ARG A 45 -1.45 -7.69 4.75
N GLU A 46 -2.27 -7.06 5.58
CA GLU A 46 -3.42 -7.67 6.25
C GLU A 46 -4.71 -7.51 5.43
N SER A 47 -4.82 -6.41 4.67
CA SER A 47 -6.02 -6.05 3.92
C SER A 47 -5.71 -5.78 2.45
N GLY A 48 -6.08 -6.74 1.59
CA GLY A 48 -6.03 -6.57 0.15
C GLY A 48 -6.84 -5.36 -0.31
N ARG A 49 -8.02 -5.14 0.28
CA ARG A 49 -8.86 -3.98 -0.03
C ARG A 49 -8.15 -2.66 0.29
N LEU A 50 -7.48 -2.55 1.44
CA LEU A 50 -6.71 -1.35 1.77
C LEU A 50 -5.56 -1.13 0.78
N THR A 51 -4.83 -2.20 0.45
CA THR A 51 -3.75 -2.15 -0.55
C THR A 51 -4.24 -1.54 -1.87
N TRP A 52 -5.41 -1.96 -2.34
CA TRP A 52 -6.03 -1.45 -3.56
C TRP A 52 -6.40 0.02 -3.47
N VAL A 53 -7.04 0.43 -2.38
CA VAL A 53 -7.43 1.82 -2.16
C VAL A 53 -6.21 2.74 -2.18
N VAL A 54 -5.13 2.35 -1.49
CA VAL A 54 -3.90 3.15 -1.44
C VAL A 54 -3.23 3.20 -2.82
N LEU A 55 -3.13 2.06 -3.50
CA LEU A 55 -2.53 1.97 -4.84
C LEU A 55 -3.28 2.84 -5.85
N ASP A 56 -4.60 2.68 -5.93
CA ASP A 56 -5.46 3.44 -6.82
C ASP A 56 -5.37 4.95 -6.52
N TRP A 57 -5.42 5.34 -5.25
CA TRP A 57 -5.30 6.73 -4.87
C TRP A 57 -3.95 7.32 -5.27
N LEU A 58 -2.85 6.59 -5.02
CA LEU A 58 -1.50 7.01 -5.43
C LEU A 58 -1.40 7.23 -6.94
N ILE A 59 -1.95 6.30 -7.75
CA ILE A 59 -1.96 6.44 -9.23
C ILE A 59 -2.60 7.77 -9.64
N HIS A 60 -3.71 8.16 -9.00
CA HIS A 60 -4.44 9.37 -9.39
C HIS A 60 -3.90 10.66 -8.75
N HIS A 61 -3.31 10.60 -7.55
CA HIS A 61 -3.04 11.79 -6.72
C HIS A 61 -1.57 12.01 -6.35
N ILE A 62 -0.62 11.24 -6.89
CA ILE A 62 0.82 11.39 -6.57
C ILE A 62 1.37 12.82 -6.71
N GLU A 63 0.80 13.62 -7.62
CA GLU A 63 1.17 15.02 -7.81
C GLU A 63 0.94 15.88 -6.55
N GLN A 64 -0.10 15.55 -5.76
CA GLN A 64 -0.49 16.26 -4.55
C GLN A 64 0.29 15.82 -3.32
N VAL A 65 0.98 14.68 -3.40
CA VAL A 65 1.76 14.11 -2.28
C VAL A 65 3.06 14.87 -2.10
N ASP A 66 3.34 15.29 -0.87
CA ASP A 66 4.67 15.74 -0.46
C ASP A 66 5.56 14.51 -0.20
N GLY A 67 6.52 14.30 -1.10
CA GLY A 67 7.43 13.15 -1.03
C GLY A 67 8.36 13.17 0.18
N GLN A 68 8.81 14.35 0.64
CA GLN A 68 9.69 14.44 1.81
C GLN A 68 8.92 14.12 3.08
N LYS A 69 7.73 14.72 3.23
CA LYS A 69 6.86 14.44 4.36
C LYS A 69 6.44 12.96 4.38
N LEU A 70 6.05 12.39 3.24
CA LEU A 70 5.72 10.97 3.15
C LEU A 70 6.86 10.08 3.63
N LEU A 71 8.09 10.34 3.18
CA LEU A 71 9.26 9.55 3.58
C LEU A 71 9.58 9.69 5.08
N GLN A 72 9.35 10.86 5.66
CA GLN A 72 9.46 11.04 7.11
C GLN A 72 8.42 10.19 7.85
N GLU A 73 7.14 10.32 7.49
CA GLU A 73 6.05 9.57 8.11
C GLU A 73 6.24 8.05 7.99
N ILE A 74 6.77 7.59 6.86
CA ILE A 74 7.08 6.17 6.62
C ILE A 74 8.15 5.65 7.58
N ARG A 75 9.17 6.46 7.89
CA ARG A 75 10.22 6.08 8.85
C ARG A 75 9.68 6.01 10.27
N GLU A 76 8.73 6.87 10.61
CA GLU A 76 8.19 6.97 11.97
C GLU A 76 7.14 5.89 12.26
N LYS A 77 6.22 5.63 11.33
CA LYS A 77 5.04 4.77 11.59
C LYS A 77 4.63 3.83 10.45
N GLY A 78 5.37 3.83 9.35
CA GLY A 78 5.04 3.06 8.17
C GLY A 78 5.95 1.87 7.90
N ASN A 79 5.79 1.29 6.71
CA ASN A 79 6.61 0.22 6.20
C ASN A 79 7.23 0.64 4.85
N PRO A 80 8.54 0.95 4.81
CA PRO A 80 9.22 1.39 3.58
C PRO A 80 9.13 0.38 2.44
N SER A 81 9.25 -0.92 2.74
CA SER A 81 9.20 -1.97 1.71
C SER A 81 7.82 -2.10 1.07
N VAL A 82 6.75 -1.90 1.85
CA VAL A 82 5.38 -1.88 1.34
C VAL A 82 5.11 -0.63 0.52
N LEU A 83 5.56 0.55 0.97
CA LEU A 83 5.45 1.77 0.16
C LEU A 83 6.18 1.60 -1.19
N GLY A 84 7.38 1.04 -1.15
CA GLY A 84 8.16 0.75 -2.34
C GLY A 84 7.39 -0.09 -3.36
N VAL A 85 6.78 -1.20 -2.92
CA VAL A 85 5.91 -2.03 -3.76
C VAL A 85 4.76 -1.23 -4.36
N LEU A 86 4.06 -0.44 -3.54
CA LEU A 86 2.90 0.34 -3.98
C LEU A 86 3.28 1.39 -5.02
N CYS A 87 4.38 2.12 -4.81
CA CYS A 87 4.89 3.10 -5.76
C CYS A 87 5.41 2.44 -7.05
N ASP A 88 6.10 1.30 -6.94
CA ASP A 88 6.60 0.56 -8.10
C ASP A 88 5.44 0.00 -8.94
N ALA A 89 4.39 -0.52 -8.29
CA ALA A 89 3.15 -0.92 -8.96
C ALA A 89 2.40 0.27 -9.58
N ALA A 90 2.28 1.39 -8.86
CA ALA A 90 1.60 2.60 -9.35
C ALA A 90 2.31 3.18 -10.58
N ARG A 91 3.65 3.17 -10.58
CA ARG A 91 4.47 3.64 -11.69
C ARG A 91 4.20 2.91 -13.00
N LEU A 92 3.86 1.62 -12.95
CA LEU A 92 3.50 0.84 -14.15
C LEU A 92 2.24 1.38 -14.83
N ARG A 93 1.40 2.13 -14.11
CA ARG A 93 0.15 2.74 -14.61
C ARG A 93 0.33 4.21 -14.94
N LYS A 94 1.03 4.94 -14.08
CA LYS A 94 1.31 6.37 -14.25
C LYS A 94 2.80 6.61 -14.02
N GLN A 95 3.52 6.91 -15.10
CA GLN A 95 4.90 7.36 -14.99
C GLN A 95 4.92 8.74 -14.35
N HIS A 96 5.61 8.86 -13.21
CA HIS A 96 5.77 10.13 -12.52
C HIS A 96 7.09 10.16 -11.73
N PRO A 97 7.91 11.23 -11.81
CA PRO A 97 9.23 11.27 -11.19
C PRO A 97 9.19 11.14 -9.66
N LYS A 98 8.12 11.57 -8.99
CA LYS A 98 7.95 11.34 -7.54
C LYS A 98 7.94 9.85 -7.17
N PHE A 99 7.40 8.97 -8.02
CA PHE A 99 7.45 7.53 -7.74
C PHE A 99 8.89 7.03 -7.74
N GLU A 100 9.71 7.45 -8.71
CA GLU A 100 11.14 7.10 -8.76
C GLU A 100 11.89 7.57 -7.51
N GLN A 101 11.64 8.83 -7.10
CA GLN A 101 12.27 9.42 -5.92
C GLN A 101 11.90 8.65 -4.65
N ILE A 102 10.61 8.31 -4.48
CA ILE A 102 10.13 7.55 -3.32
C ILE A 102 10.68 6.13 -3.34
N ILE A 103 10.66 5.45 -4.49
CA ILE A 103 11.20 4.11 -4.67
C ILE A 103 12.68 4.07 -4.30
N ALA A 104 13.47 5.02 -4.77
CA ALA A 104 14.90 5.10 -4.48
C ALA A 104 15.21 5.31 -2.99
N ALA A 105 14.27 5.88 -2.23
CA ALA A 105 14.39 6.09 -0.79
C ALA A 105 13.86 4.91 0.06
N CYS A 106 13.21 3.92 -0.57
CA CYS A 106 12.69 2.73 0.08
C CYS A 106 13.67 1.55 -0.05
N ALA A 107 13.53 0.56 0.82
CA ALA A 107 14.33 -0.67 0.79
C ALA A 107 13.43 -1.91 0.66
N PRO A 108 13.85 -2.95 -0.08
CA PRO A 108 13.18 -4.25 -0.13
C PRO A 108 12.99 -4.86 1.27
N HIS A 109 12.01 -5.76 1.39
CA HIS A 109 11.81 -6.48 2.64
C HIS A 109 13.02 -7.39 2.96
N ALA A 110 13.32 -7.62 4.24
CA ALA A 110 14.53 -8.34 4.64
C ALA A 110 14.54 -9.82 4.22
N LYS A 111 13.36 -10.42 4.02
CA LYS A 111 13.19 -11.83 3.65
C LYS A 111 12.21 -11.95 2.51
N VAL A 112 12.38 -12.98 1.69
CA VAL A 112 11.41 -13.31 0.64
C VAL A 112 10.20 -14.01 1.28
N GLU A 113 9.03 -13.38 1.23
CA GLU A 113 7.81 -13.95 1.81
C GLU A 113 6.53 -13.53 1.08
N PRO A 114 5.39 -14.23 1.27
CA PRO A 114 4.12 -13.79 0.74
C PRO A 114 3.77 -12.36 1.16
N PHE A 115 3.30 -11.55 0.21
CA PHE A 115 2.92 -10.17 0.50
C PHE A 115 1.78 -10.12 1.52
N PHE A 116 0.69 -10.84 1.25
CA PHE A 116 -0.45 -10.91 2.16
C PHE A 116 -0.23 -11.98 3.24
N HIS A 117 -0.39 -11.63 4.51
CA HIS A 117 -0.19 -12.56 5.63
C HIS A 117 -1.10 -13.79 5.54
N ARG A 118 -2.35 -13.63 5.07
CA ARG A 118 -3.28 -14.75 4.86
C ARG A 118 -2.77 -15.79 3.85
N VAL A 119 -1.95 -15.38 2.88
CA VAL A 119 -1.37 -16.27 1.87
C VAL A 119 -0.27 -17.13 2.50
N ALA A 120 0.51 -16.54 3.41
CA ALA A 120 1.54 -17.27 4.17
C ALA A 120 0.97 -18.39 5.04
N GLN A 121 -0.29 -18.28 5.45
CA GLN A 121 -0.98 -19.30 6.26
C GLN A 121 -1.50 -20.50 5.44
N SER A 122 -1.53 -20.40 4.11
CA SER A 122 -2.00 -21.47 3.23
C SER A 122 -0.84 -22.03 2.40
N PRO A 123 -0.45 -23.31 2.58
CA PRO A 123 0.63 -23.93 1.81
C PRO A 123 0.38 -23.90 0.30
N LEU A 124 -0.86 -24.15 -0.12
CA LEU A 124 -1.27 -24.10 -1.52
C LEU A 124 -1.15 -22.68 -2.08
N ALA A 125 -1.71 -21.69 -1.38
CA ALA A 125 -1.67 -20.30 -1.83
C ALA A 125 -0.22 -19.76 -1.87
N SER A 126 0.61 -20.13 -0.88
CA SER A 126 2.03 -19.78 -0.85
C SER A 126 2.81 -20.38 -2.01
N ARG A 127 2.53 -21.64 -2.37
CA ARG A 127 3.14 -22.29 -3.54
C ARG A 127 2.75 -21.55 -4.84
N LEU A 128 1.46 -21.27 -5.03
CA LEU A 128 0.97 -20.52 -6.19
C LEU A 128 1.56 -19.11 -6.28
N ALA A 129 1.64 -18.41 -5.14
CA ALA A 129 2.24 -17.09 -5.06
C ALA A 129 3.73 -17.10 -5.42
N ARG A 130 4.46 -18.18 -5.07
CA ARG A 130 5.88 -18.34 -5.44
C ARG A 130 6.07 -18.59 -6.92
N GLU A 131 5.31 -19.53 -7.48
CA GLU A 131 5.41 -19.93 -8.90
C GLU A 131 5.03 -18.77 -9.84
N ARG A 132 4.06 -17.95 -9.44
CA ARG A 132 3.48 -16.88 -10.28
C ARG A 132 3.75 -15.46 -9.76
N ALA A 133 4.76 -15.26 -8.90
CA ALA A 133 5.04 -13.94 -8.34
C ALA A 133 5.33 -12.92 -9.45
N LEU A 134 4.63 -11.79 -9.41
CA LEU A 134 4.88 -10.67 -10.31
C LEU A 134 6.24 -10.05 -10.04
N ASP A 135 6.95 -9.64 -11.09
CA ASP A 135 8.32 -9.11 -10.97
C ASP A 135 8.38 -7.86 -10.09
N THR A 136 7.33 -7.03 -10.12
CA THR A 136 7.18 -5.90 -9.19
C THR A 136 7.31 -6.36 -7.74
N PHE A 137 6.56 -7.37 -7.30
CA PHE A 137 6.66 -7.84 -5.92
C PHE A 137 8.00 -8.52 -5.63
N ARG A 138 8.56 -9.26 -6.60
CA ARG A 138 9.86 -9.93 -6.44
C ARG A 138 10.98 -8.94 -6.15
N ARG A 139 11.02 -7.78 -6.83
CA ARG A 139 12.02 -6.72 -6.57
C ARG A 139 12.05 -6.25 -5.11
N TRP A 140 10.92 -6.36 -4.41
CA TRP A 140 10.77 -5.95 -3.01
C TRP A 140 10.80 -7.13 -2.03
N ASN A 141 11.25 -8.30 -2.47
CA ASN A 141 11.25 -9.55 -1.69
C ASN A 141 9.86 -10.00 -1.24
N TYR A 142 8.84 -9.72 -2.04
CA TYR A 142 7.49 -10.21 -1.82
C TYR A 142 7.04 -11.21 -2.88
N LEU A 143 6.24 -12.18 -2.46
CA LEU A 143 5.56 -13.14 -3.33
C LEU A 143 4.09 -12.78 -3.41
N CYS A 144 3.66 -12.31 -4.58
CA CYS A 144 2.26 -12.07 -4.88
C CYS A 144 2.00 -12.36 -6.36
N SER A 145 1.06 -13.27 -6.62
CA SER A 145 0.65 -13.65 -7.98
C SER A 145 -0.51 -12.81 -8.51
N GLU A 146 -1.13 -12.00 -7.66
CA GLU A 146 -2.31 -11.24 -8.01
C GLU A 146 -2.11 -9.76 -7.68
N LEU A 147 -2.01 -8.97 -8.73
CA LEU A 147 -2.63 -7.66 -8.75
C LEU A 147 -3.98 -7.86 -9.48
N ARG A 148 -5.01 -8.37 -8.80
CA ARG A 148 -6.36 -8.38 -9.41
C ARG A 148 -6.71 -6.95 -9.78
N TYR A 149 -6.85 -6.68 -11.08
CA TYR A 149 -7.06 -5.36 -11.69
C TYR A 149 -5.81 -4.48 -11.84
N LEU A 150 -4.68 -5.09 -12.25
CA LEU A 150 -3.93 -4.46 -13.34
C LEU A 150 -4.71 -4.71 -14.64
#